data_AF-A0A1H6FYD3-F1
#
_entry.id   AF-A0A1H6FYD3-F1
#
_cell.length_a   1.000
_cell.length_b   1.000
_cell.length_c   1.000
_cell.angle_alpha   90.00
_cell.angle_beta   90.00
_cell.angle_gamma   90.00
#
_symmetry.space_group_name_H-M   'P 1'
#
loop_
_entity.id
_entity.type
_entity.pdbx_description
1 polymer ?
#
loop_
_entity_poly.entity_id
_entity_poly.type
_entity_poly.pdbx_seq_one_letter_code
_entity_poly.pdbx_strand_id
1 'polypeptide(L)'
;MNRPTVSGARMRVIRFFLFCAVLAAWALTAGSAYARVDSVFGGRVACTASGTIRVCNGSSSNLVPTFDGVPLDVTVALPAEPTGGTDGNYPLLIMMHGWGGQKLSVDALRPWAERGYTVLTFTFRGFGESCGARAPRRA
;
A
#
# COMPACT_ATOMS: atom_id res chain seq x y z
N MET A 1 -12.51 -34.57 59.39
CA MET A 1 -12.54 -33.67 58.21
C MET A 1 -11.16 -33.06 58.02
N ASN A 2 -10.29 -33.66 57.20
CA ASN A 2 -9.00 -33.08 56.85
C ASN A 2 -9.12 -32.38 55.50
N ARG A 3 -9.01 -31.04 55.48
CA ARG A 3 -8.83 -30.29 54.23
C ARG A 3 -7.35 -30.41 53.82
N PRO A 4 -7.02 -30.99 52.65
CA PRO A 4 -5.65 -31.04 52.19
C PRO A 4 -5.18 -29.61 51.89
N THR A 5 -4.16 -29.15 52.61
CA THR A 5 -3.47 -27.89 52.35
C THR A 5 -2.61 -28.05 51.10
N VAL A 6 -3.03 -27.44 49.99
CA VAL A 6 -2.21 -27.37 48.78
C VAL A 6 -1.00 -26.47 49.09
N SER A 7 0.20 -27.06 49.16
CA SER A 7 1.46 -26.34 49.35
C SER A 7 1.59 -25.17 48.36
N GLY A 8 1.96 -23.98 48.85
CA GLY A 8 2.08 -22.76 48.06
C GLY A 8 3.00 -22.89 46.84
N ALA A 9 3.92 -23.85 46.84
CA ALA A 9 4.76 -24.19 45.70
C ALA A 9 3.95 -24.76 44.51
N ARG A 10 2.99 -25.66 44.76
CA ARG A 10 2.08 -26.20 43.73
C ARG A 10 1.22 -25.11 43.10
N MET A 11 0.82 -24.12 43.90
CA MET A 11 -0.02 -23.01 43.44
C MET A 11 0.75 -21.99 42.58
N ARG A 12 2.08 -21.84 42.79
CA ARG A 12 2.96 -21.02 41.94
C ARG A 12 3.21 -21.67 40.58
N VAL A 13 3.39 -23.00 40.54
CA VAL A 13 3.59 -23.76 39.29
C VAL A 13 2.33 -23.73 38.42
N ILE A 14 1.15 -23.94 38.99
CA ILE A 14 -0.13 -23.88 38.24
C ILE A 14 -0.38 -22.48 37.66
N ARG A 15 -0.09 -21.42 38.43
CA ARG A 15 -0.21 -20.04 37.94
C ARG A 15 0.77 -19.73 36.81
N PHE A 16 1.99 -20.26 36.88
CA PHE A 16 2.98 -20.11 35.82
C PHE A 16 2.54 -20.80 34.51
N PHE A 17 2.05 -22.04 34.59
CA PHE A 17 1.53 -22.74 33.42
C PHE A 17 0.27 -22.09 32.83
N LEU A 18 -0.65 -21.60 33.65
CA LEU A 18 -1.81 -20.82 33.20
C LEU A 18 -1.38 -19.53 32.49
N PHE A 19 -0.38 -18.83 33.03
CA PHE A 19 0.16 -17.61 32.42
C PHE A 19 0.83 -17.90 31.07
N CYS A 20 1.64 -18.96 30.97
CA CYS A 20 2.22 -19.40 29.71
C CYS A 20 1.16 -19.85 28.68
N ALA A 21 0.10 -20.53 29.12
CA ALA A 21 -0.99 -20.96 28.25
C ALA A 21 -1.78 -19.75 27.70
N VAL A 22 -2.03 -18.73 28.52
CA VAL A 22 -2.67 -17.48 28.08
C VAL A 22 -1.79 -16.73 27.08
N LEU A 23 -0.47 -16.63 27.34
CA LEU A 23 0.47 -15.99 26.39
C LEU A 23 0.57 -16.74 25.07
N ALA A 24 0.61 -18.08 25.09
CA ALA A 24 0.63 -18.90 23.89
C ALA A 24 -0.67 -18.76 23.08
N ALA A 25 -1.83 -18.67 23.75
CA ALA A 25 -3.11 -18.41 23.09
C ALA A 25 -3.15 -17.01 22.43
N TRP A 26 -2.54 -16.00 23.05
CA TRP A 26 -2.41 -14.65 22.47
C TRP A 26 -1.48 -14.59 21.26
N ALA A 27 -0.40 -15.39 21.24
CA ALA A 27 0.50 -15.45 20.09
C ALA A 27 -0.16 -16.05 18.83
N LEU A 28 -1.15 -16.93 19.01
CA LEU A 28 -1.92 -17.52 17.89
C LEU A 28 -2.97 -16.57 17.30
N THR A 29 -3.28 -15.46 17.97
CA THR A 29 -4.23 -14.43 17.48
C THR A 29 -3.56 -13.21 16.88
N ALA A 30 -2.23 -13.20 16.75
CA ALA A 30 -1.53 -12.15 16.03
C ALA A 30 -1.86 -12.26 14.54
N GLY A 31 -2.95 -11.60 14.13
CA GLY A 31 -3.27 -11.44 12.72
C GLY A 31 -2.05 -10.86 12.02
N SER A 32 -1.63 -11.49 10.93
CA SER A 32 -0.62 -10.94 10.04
C SER A 32 -1.11 -9.57 9.56
N ALA A 33 -0.53 -8.51 10.10
CA ALA A 33 -0.76 -7.14 9.68
C ALA A 33 -0.10 -6.97 8.31
N TYR A 34 -0.83 -7.34 7.25
CA TYR A 34 -0.43 -7.00 5.90
C TYR A 34 -0.67 -5.50 5.74
N ALA A 35 0.39 -4.75 5.43
CA ALA A 35 0.28 -3.32 5.22
C ALA A 35 -0.42 -3.09 3.88
N ARG A 36 -1.68 -2.63 3.95
CA ARG A 36 -2.43 -2.16 2.80
C ARG A 36 -1.68 -1.03 2.09
N VAL A 37 -1.67 -1.05 0.76
CA VAL A 37 -1.16 0.08 -0.03
C VAL A 37 -2.23 1.17 -0.14
N ASP A 38 -2.25 2.07 0.84
CA ASP A 38 -3.17 3.22 0.90
C ASP A 38 -2.70 4.42 0.06
N SER A 39 -1.41 4.47 -0.25
CA SER A 39 -0.79 5.56 -0.99
C SER A 39 0.53 5.10 -1.62
N VAL A 40 1.00 5.87 -2.60
CA VAL A 40 2.30 5.67 -3.25
C VAL A 40 3.18 6.92 -3.11
N PHE A 41 4.47 6.76 -3.38
CA PHE A 41 5.49 7.81 -3.30
C PHE A 41 5.54 8.51 -1.93
N GLY A 42 5.56 7.70 -0.86
CA GLY A 42 5.70 8.19 0.51
C GLY A 42 4.49 9.00 1.01
N GLY A 43 3.27 8.56 0.69
CA GLY A 43 2.04 9.23 1.13
C GLY A 43 1.53 10.32 0.20
N ARG A 44 2.29 10.68 -0.84
CA ARG A 44 1.99 11.84 -1.68
C ARG A 44 0.77 11.64 -2.57
N VAL A 45 0.58 10.44 -3.12
CA VAL A 45 -0.58 10.12 -3.97
C VAL A 45 -1.41 9.04 -3.29
N ALA A 46 -2.55 9.44 -2.74
CA ALA A 46 -3.49 8.53 -2.10
C ALA A 46 -4.15 7.60 -3.12
N CYS A 47 -4.40 6.37 -2.71
CA CYS A 47 -5.04 5.34 -3.52
C CYS A 47 -6.51 5.17 -3.12
N THR A 48 -7.39 5.03 -4.09
CA THR A 48 -8.82 4.75 -3.89
C THR A 48 -9.24 3.50 -4.64
N ALA A 49 -10.28 2.83 -4.15
CA ALA A 49 -10.88 1.72 -4.90
C ALA A 49 -11.54 2.24 -6.18
N SER A 50 -11.34 1.53 -7.29
CA SER A 50 -11.94 1.84 -8.60
C SER A 50 -12.41 0.53 -9.24
N GLY A 51 -13.60 0.06 -8.85
CA GLY A 51 -14.13 -1.23 -9.27
C GLY A 51 -13.23 -2.37 -8.79
N THR A 52 -12.67 -3.11 -9.74
CA THR A 52 -11.83 -4.31 -9.57
C THR A 52 -10.36 -4.02 -9.24
N ILE A 53 -9.94 -2.75 -9.21
CA ILE A 53 -8.55 -2.34 -8.96
C ILE A 53 -8.50 -1.21 -7.94
N ARG A 54 -7.29 -0.84 -7.51
CA ARG A 54 -7.03 0.39 -6.76
C ARG A 54 -6.25 1.36 -7.62
N VAL A 55 -6.53 2.64 -7.49
CA VAL A 55 -5.93 3.70 -8.31
C VAL A 55 -5.41 4.81 -7.42
N CYS A 56 -4.14 5.14 -7.58
CA CYS A 56 -3.49 6.27 -6.97
C CYS A 56 -3.26 7.32 -8.08
N ASN A 57 -4.23 8.22 -8.23
CA ASN A 57 -4.25 9.20 -9.32
C ASN A 57 -3.69 10.55 -8.85
N GLY A 58 -2.55 10.94 -9.40
CA GLY A 58 -1.98 12.28 -9.21
C GLY A 58 -2.79 13.36 -9.92
N SER A 59 -2.49 14.59 -9.56
CA SER A 59 -3.05 15.84 -10.09
C SER A 59 -2.07 16.98 -9.80
N SER A 60 -2.40 18.19 -10.21
CA SER A 60 -1.59 19.39 -9.96
C SER A 60 -1.34 19.67 -8.47
N SER A 61 -2.14 19.12 -7.55
CA SER A 61 -1.95 19.31 -6.09
C SER A 61 -0.97 18.34 -5.44
N ASN A 62 -0.64 17.22 -6.11
CA ASN A 62 0.14 16.13 -5.52
C ASN A 62 1.13 15.51 -6.50
N LEU A 63 1.75 16.34 -7.34
CA LEU A 63 2.81 15.94 -8.25
C LEU A 63 4.02 15.37 -7.51
N VAL A 64 4.63 14.33 -8.09
CA VAL A 64 5.72 13.55 -7.49
C VAL A 64 7.08 14.12 -7.93
N PRO A 65 7.93 14.59 -7.00
CA PRO A 65 9.26 15.05 -7.34
C PRO A 65 10.13 13.90 -7.86
N THR A 66 10.87 14.15 -8.93
CA THR A 66 11.93 13.25 -9.42
C THR A 66 13.26 13.54 -8.71
N PHE A 67 14.33 12.86 -9.10
CA PHE A 67 15.64 12.95 -8.44
C PHE A 67 16.25 14.37 -8.44
N ASP A 68 15.93 15.20 -9.43
CA ASP A 68 16.34 16.61 -9.54
C ASP A 68 15.28 17.57 -8.98
N GLY A 69 14.21 17.01 -8.40
CA GLY A 69 13.12 17.74 -7.79
C GLY A 69 12.14 18.38 -8.78
N VAL A 70 12.25 18.08 -10.06
CA VAL A 70 11.22 18.41 -11.06
C VAL A 70 10.01 17.50 -10.82
N PRO A 71 8.79 18.06 -10.59
CA PRO A 71 7.59 17.28 -10.35
C PRO A 71 7.00 16.66 -11.62
N LEU A 72 6.48 15.42 -11.49
CA LEU A 72 5.70 14.71 -12.50
C LEU A 72 4.29 14.39 -12.01
N ASP A 73 3.33 14.45 -12.92
CA ASP A 73 1.96 13.97 -12.73
C ASP A 73 1.90 12.48 -13.06
N VAL A 74 1.53 11.66 -12.08
CA VAL A 74 1.60 10.20 -12.14
C VAL A 74 0.23 9.57 -11.87
N THR A 75 0.03 8.35 -12.36
CA THR A 75 -1.07 7.47 -11.95
C THR A 75 -0.51 6.08 -11.76
N VAL A 76 -0.81 5.47 -10.62
CA VAL A 76 -0.48 4.07 -10.34
C VAL A 76 -1.78 3.29 -10.21
N ALA A 77 -1.92 2.22 -10.98
CA ALA A 77 -2.96 1.21 -10.78
C ALA A 77 -2.35 0.01 -10.06
N LEU A 78 -3.02 -0.45 -9.01
CA LEU A 78 -2.66 -1.62 -8.22
C LEU A 78 -3.75 -2.68 -8.40
N PRO A 79 -3.44 -3.97 -8.31
CA PRO A 79 -4.45 -5.02 -8.19
C PRO A 79 -5.40 -4.73 -7.02
N ALA A 80 -6.59 -5.35 -7.00
CA ALA A 80 -7.43 -5.33 -5.82
C ALA A 80 -6.64 -5.76 -4.58
N GLU A 81 -7.03 -5.25 -3.42
CA GLU A 81 -6.49 -5.70 -2.15
C GLU A 81 -6.73 -7.22 -2.03
N PRO A 82 -5.69 -8.02 -1.78
CA PRO A 82 -5.84 -9.47 -1.72
C PRO A 82 -6.67 -9.87 -0.50
N THR A 83 -7.53 -10.87 -0.65
CA THR A 83 -8.31 -11.43 0.48
C THR A 83 -7.43 -12.21 1.48
N GLY A 84 -6.18 -12.50 1.11
CA GLY A 84 -5.16 -13.07 1.97
C GLY A 84 -3.78 -13.03 1.29
N GLY A 85 -2.71 -13.05 2.08
CA GLY A 85 -1.34 -12.89 1.58
C GLY A 85 -0.87 -11.43 1.57
N THR A 86 0.33 -11.19 1.01
CA THR A 86 0.95 -9.86 1.02
C THR A 86 0.34 -8.95 -0.03
N ASP A 87 -0.07 -7.75 0.38
CA ASP A 87 -0.46 -6.66 -0.53
C ASP A 87 0.79 -5.95 -1.09
N GLY A 88 1.44 -6.58 -2.06
CA GLY A 88 2.68 -6.09 -2.63
C GLY A 88 3.44 -7.13 -3.44
N ASN A 89 4.68 -6.81 -3.82
CA ASN A 89 5.55 -7.65 -4.68
C ASN A 89 4.93 -7.96 -6.05
N TYR A 90 4.03 -7.11 -6.54
CA TYR A 90 3.52 -7.20 -7.89
C TYR A 90 4.60 -6.81 -8.91
N PRO A 91 4.69 -7.48 -10.07
CA PRO A 91 5.52 -7.00 -11.17
C PRO A 91 5.06 -5.60 -11.62
N LEU A 92 6.01 -4.71 -11.89
CA LEU A 92 5.76 -3.34 -12.36
C LEU A 92 5.75 -3.28 -13.88
N LEU A 93 4.68 -2.71 -14.45
CA LEU A 93 4.62 -2.24 -15.83
C LEU A 93 4.63 -0.72 -15.86
N ILE A 94 5.38 -0.15 -16.79
CA ILE A 94 5.39 1.29 -17.03
C ILE A 94 4.79 1.53 -18.42
N MET A 95 3.66 2.24 -18.46
CA MET A 95 2.98 2.61 -19.69
C MET A 95 3.09 4.11 -19.91
N MET A 96 3.57 4.48 -21.08
CA MET A 96 3.99 5.85 -21.39
C MET A 96 3.20 6.40 -22.57
N HIS A 97 3.09 7.72 -22.66
CA HIS A 97 2.37 8.38 -23.75
C HIS A 97 3.32 8.81 -24.89
N GLY A 98 2.75 9.06 -26.06
CA GLY A 98 3.47 9.63 -27.21
C GLY A 98 3.66 11.15 -27.11
N TRP A 99 4.25 11.76 -28.14
CA TRP A 99 4.49 13.19 -28.19
C TRP A 99 3.20 14.02 -28.05
N GLY A 100 3.23 15.08 -27.23
CA GLY A 100 2.06 15.95 -27.00
C GLY A 100 1.00 15.36 -26.06
N GLY A 101 1.21 14.14 -25.56
CA GLY A 101 0.27 13.43 -24.69
C GLY A 101 0.41 13.77 -23.21
N GLN A 102 -0.28 12.95 -22.42
CA GLN A 102 -0.28 12.94 -20.95
C GLN A 102 -0.41 11.50 -20.46
N LYS A 103 -0.24 11.29 -19.15
CA LYS A 103 -0.46 9.98 -18.50
C LYS A 103 -1.75 9.30 -18.99
N LEU A 104 -1.70 7.99 -19.14
CA LEU A 104 -2.82 7.23 -19.72
C LEU A 104 -4.03 7.18 -18.77
N SER A 105 -5.21 6.95 -19.35
CA SER A 105 -6.43 6.78 -18.56
C SER A 105 -6.38 5.51 -17.70
N VAL A 106 -7.16 5.50 -16.61
CA VAL A 106 -7.31 4.32 -15.75
C VAL A 106 -7.77 3.10 -16.54
N ASP A 107 -8.62 3.28 -17.54
CA ASP A 107 -9.13 2.18 -18.37
C ASP A 107 -8.04 1.51 -19.20
N ALA A 108 -6.99 2.24 -19.59
CA ALA A 108 -5.83 1.65 -20.26
C ALA A 108 -4.96 0.81 -19.32
N LEU A 109 -4.93 1.16 -18.02
CA LEU A 109 -4.15 0.47 -16.98
C LEU A 109 -4.89 -0.77 -16.45
N ARG A 110 -6.21 -0.69 -16.36
CA ARG A 110 -7.08 -1.67 -15.68
C ARG A 110 -6.84 -3.13 -16.09
N PRO A 111 -6.76 -3.50 -17.38
CA PRO A 111 -6.57 -4.90 -17.77
C PRO A 111 -5.26 -5.49 -17.23
N TRP A 112 -4.23 -4.68 -17.03
CA TRP A 112 -2.95 -5.12 -16.47
C TRP A 112 -3.00 -5.24 -14.95
N ALA A 113 -3.64 -4.29 -14.28
CA ALA A 113 -3.84 -4.35 -12.83
C ALA A 113 -4.71 -5.54 -12.41
N GLU A 114 -5.76 -5.86 -13.18
CA GLU A 114 -6.58 -7.07 -12.98
C GLU A 114 -5.79 -8.37 -13.20
N ARG A 115 -4.70 -8.33 -13.96
CA ARG A 115 -3.76 -9.46 -14.14
C ARG A 115 -2.68 -9.54 -13.06
N GLY A 116 -2.75 -8.73 -12.01
CA GLY A 116 -1.80 -8.76 -10.91
C GLY A 116 -0.54 -7.92 -11.11
N TYR A 117 -0.55 -6.99 -12.07
CA TYR A 117 0.56 -6.03 -12.24
C TYR A 117 0.30 -4.74 -11.48
N THR A 118 1.34 -4.14 -10.92
CA THR A 118 1.30 -2.69 -10.63
C THR A 118 1.60 -1.97 -11.93
N VAL A 119 0.82 -0.95 -12.28
CA VAL A 119 0.96 -0.23 -13.54
C VAL A 119 1.17 1.24 -13.25
N LEU A 120 2.33 1.75 -13.63
CA LEU A 120 2.66 3.17 -13.55
C LEU A 120 2.48 3.81 -14.92
N THR A 121 1.79 4.94 -14.97
CA THR A 121 1.85 5.88 -16.09
C THR A 121 2.11 7.27 -15.57
N PHE A 122 2.81 8.10 -16.34
CA PHE A 122 3.10 9.47 -15.94
C PHE A 122 3.15 10.38 -17.16
N THR A 123 2.85 11.65 -16.93
CA THR A 123 2.99 12.71 -17.92
C THR A 123 4.46 13.09 -17.99
N PHE A 124 5.03 13.08 -19.19
CA PHE A 124 6.43 13.40 -19.41
C PHE A 124 6.71 14.85 -19.03
N ARG A 125 7.95 15.10 -18.61
CA ARG A 125 8.45 16.45 -18.32
C ARG A 125 8.21 17.38 -19.53
N GLY A 126 7.70 18.57 -19.26
CA GLY A 126 7.37 19.59 -20.26
C GLY A 126 5.94 19.50 -20.82
N PHE A 127 5.16 18.48 -20.43
CA PHE A 127 3.77 18.30 -20.83
C PHE A 127 2.82 18.39 -19.64
N GLY A 128 1.58 18.80 -19.88
CA GLY A 128 0.52 18.89 -18.86
C GLY A 128 0.98 19.57 -17.57
N GLU A 129 0.70 18.93 -16.45
CA GLU A 129 1.10 19.39 -15.11
C GLU A 129 2.54 18.99 -14.73
N SER A 130 3.26 18.26 -15.60
CA SER A 130 4.64 17.81 -15.35
C SER A 130 5.65 18.84 -15.83
N CYS A 131 5.67 20.00 -15.17
CA CYS A 131 6.48 21.17 -15.58
C CYS A 131 6.10 21.80 -16.93
N GLY A 132 4.88 21.51 -17.43
CA GLY A 132 4.22 22.19 -18.58
C GLY A 132 3.34 23.37 -18.14
N ALA A 133 2.71 24.08 -19.11
CA ALA A 133 2.18 25.46 -19.06
C ALA A 133 1.40 25.98 -17.83
N ARG A 134 1.09 25.16 -16.83
CA ARG A 134 0.38 25.50 -15.59
C ARG A 134 1.04 25.00 -14.31
N ALA A 135 2.14 24.24 -14.40
CA ALA A 135 2.84 23.74 -13.23
C ALA A 135 3.48 24.91 -12.45
N PRO A 136 3.37 24.97 -11.12
CA PRO A 136 4.12 25.93 -10.33
C PRO A 136 5.61 25.70 -10.60
N ARG A 137 6.24 26.66 -11.28
CA ARG A 137 7.70 26.71 -11.37
C ARG A 137 8.20 26.82 -9.93
N ARG A 138 9.25 26.07 -9.57
CA ARG A 138 9.89 26.21 -8.26
C ARG A 138 10.07 27.70 -7.93
N ALA A 139 9.61 28.08 -6.74
CA ALA A 139 10.16 29.23 -6.02
C ALA A 139 11.55 28.88 -5.49
#